data_AF-A0A537VP56-F1
#
_entry.id   AF-A0A537VP56-F1
#
_cell.length_a   1.000
_cell.length_b   1.000
_cell.length_c   1.000
_cell.angle_alpha   90.00
_cell.angle_beta   90.00
_cell.angle_gamma   90.00
#
_symmetry.space_group_name_H-M   'P 1'
#
loop_
_entity.id
_entity.type
_entity.pdbx_description
1 polymer ?
#
loop_
_entity_poly.entity_id
_entity_poly.type
_entity_poly.pdbx_seq_one_letter_code
_entity_poly.pdbx_strand_id
1 'polypeptide(L)'
;MGDRGSLRRRSDGTFGWNFAKNEREVLTHVAKDLRALLTAETPSSDPSLQRLFPPARTDDPIEELEYERKVGDSLLAAKLEQLTILERCVGSRVLSEEDVLACMRAVNDLRLVLGTRLDVREDSDPSEFAGNPERRSTFELYAYLSWLLESLIDAMSGSGS
;
A
#
# COMPACT_ATOMS: atom_id res chain seq x y z
N MET A 1 10.52 -7.74 -18.99
CA MET A 1 9.48 -7.57 -17.96
C MET A 1 8.93 -8.96 -17.70
N GLY A 2 9.24 -9.58 -16.55
CA GLY A 2 8.76 -10.93 -16.23
C GLY A 2 7.24 -10.95 -16.15
N ASP A 3 6.66 -12.15 -16.33
CA ASP A 3 5.22 -12.39 -16.23
C ASP A 3 4.74 -11.91 -14.85
N ARG A 4 4.05 -10.76 -14.81
CA ARG A 4 3.55 -10.16 -13.58
C ARG A 4 2.35 -10.96 -13.09
N GLY A 5 2.13 -10.96 -11.77
CA GLY A 5 1.03 -11.68 -11.19
C GLY A 5 -0.33 -11.23 -11.76
N SER A 6 -1.22 -12.18 -12.04
CA SER A 6 -2.54 -11.88 -12.60
C SER A 6 -3.60 -11.85 -11.51
N LEU A 7 -4.48 -10.85 -11.55
CA LEU A 7 -5.71 -10.80 -10.77
C LEU A 7 -6.92 -10.89 -11.71
N ARG A 8 -7.83 -11.81 -11.43
CA ARG A 8 -9.02 -12.06 -12.26
C ARG A 8 -10.24 -12.27 -11.37
N ARG A 9 -11.31 -11.53 -11.63
CA ARG A 9 -12.62 -11.81 -11.02
C ARG A 9 -13.18 -13.12 -11.58
N ARG A 10 -13.75 -13.94 -10.70
CA ARG A 10 -14.34 -15.24 -11.02
C ARG A 10 -15.87 -15.11 -11.09
N SER A 11 -16.53 -16.08 -11.72
CA SER A 11 -17.98 -16.09 -11.91
C SER A 11 -18.77 -16.21 -10.59
N ASP A 12 -18.14 -16.71 -9.53
CA ASP A 12 -18.70 -16.86 -8.18
C ASP A 12 -18.54 -15.59 -7.31
N GLY A 13 -18.01 -14.50 -7.87
CA GLY A 13 -17.76 -13.25 -7.15
C GLY A 13 -16.43 -13.19 -6.40
N THR A 14 -15.66 -14.29 -6.36
CA THR A 14 -14.31 -14.31 -5.77
C THR A 14 -13.25 -13.86 -6.78
N PHE A 15 -12.00 -13.72 -6.32
CA PHE A 15 -10.89 -13.26 -7.16
C PHE A 15 -9.76 -14.27 -7.15
N GLY A 16 -9.32 -14.68 -8.34
CA GLY A 16 -8.10 -15.46 -8.50
C GLY A 16 -6.90 -14.53 -8.50
N TRP A 17 -5.97 -14.72 -7.55
CA TRP A 17 -4.74 -13.94 -7.47
C TRP A 17 -3.54 -14.87 -7.57
N ASN A 18 -2.74 -14.69 -8.63
CA ASN A 18 -1.56 -15.52 -8.85
C ASN A 18 -0.32 -14.65 -8.91
N PHE A 19 0.50 -14.69 -7.86
CA PHE A 19 1.81 -14.05 -7.82
C PHE A 19 2.94 -15.02 -8.15
N ALA A 20 3.94 -14.51 -8.89
CA ALA A 20 5.25 -15.13 -8.97
C ALA A 20 5.94 -15.15 -7.59
N LYS A 21 6.88 -16.08 -7.39
CA LYS A 21 7.54 -16.27 -6.08
C LYS A 21 8.20 -14.99 -5.56
N ASN A 22 8.92 -14.28 -6.43
CA ASN A 22 9.57 -13.01 -6.11
C ASN A 22 8.56 -11.92 -5.70
N GLU A 23 7.42 -11.80 -6.38
CA GLU A 23 6.38 -10.83 -6.02
C GLU A 23 5.85 -11.09 -4.61
N ARG A 24 5.66 -12.37 -4.23
CA ARG A 24 5.23 -12.75 -2.89
C ARG A 24 6.26 -12.36 -1.82
N GLU A 25 7.54 -12.62 -2.10
CA GLU A 25 8.64 -12.27 -1.20
C GLU A 25 8.74 -10.76 -1.01
N VAL A 26 8.67 -9.99 -2.11
CA VAL A 26 8.68 -8.53 -2.08
C VAL A 26 7.49 -8.00 -1.28
N LEU A 27 6.26 -8.42 -1.58
CA LEU A 27 5.06 -7.93 -0.89
C LEU A 27 5.09 -8.26 0.60
N THR A 28 5.52 -9.47 0.96
CA THR A 28 5.68 -9.88 2.36
C THR A 28 6.73 -9.02 3.07
N HIS A 29 7.85 -8.73 2.41
CA HIS A 29 8.93 -7.95 3.00
C HIS A 29 8.49 -6.50 3.25
N VAL A 30 7.90 -5.84 2.25
CA VAL A 30 7.50 -4.44 2.39
C VAL A 30 6.33 -4.25 3.35
N ALA A 31 5.43 -5.25 3.47
CA ALA A 31 4.38 -5.24 4.48
C ALA A 31 4.96 -5.29 5.90
N LYS A 32 6.01 -6.10 6.12
CA LYS A 32 6.74 -6.15 7.40
C LYS A 32 7.47 -4.85 7.70
N ASP A 33 8.11 -4.24 6.70
CA ASP A 33 8.80 -2.97 6.88
C ASP A 33 7.83 -1.84 7.24
N LEU A 34 6.65 -1.79 6.60
CA LEU A 34 5.62 -0.82 6.96
C LEU A 34 5.05 -1.10 8.37
N ARG A 35 4.83 -2.37 8.73
CA ARG A 35 4.41 -2.73 10.09
C ARG A 35 5.44 -2.24 11.12
N ALA A 36 6.72 -2.50 10.89
CA ALA A 36 7.80 -2.06 11.76
C ALA A 36 7.79 -0.53 11.92
N LEU A 37 7.66 0.20 10.79
CA LEU A 37 7.55 1.66 10.79
C LEU A 37 6.36 2.16 11.62
N LEU A 38 5.16 1.61 11.39
CA LEU A 38 3.93 1.97 12.10
C LEU A 38 4.01 1.72 13.61
N THR A 39 4.84 0.77 14.04
CA THR A 39 5.01 0.44 15.46
C THR A 39 6.17 1.18 16.14
N ALA A 40 7.11 1.71 15.36
CA ALA A 40 8.33 2.36 15.87
C ALA A 40 8.24 3.90 15.84
N GLU A 41 7.52 4.45 14.88
CA GLU A 41 7.48 5.89 14.60
C GLU A 41 6.06 6.46 14.73
N THR A 42 5.97 7.79 14.79
CA THR A 42 4.71 8.53 14.80
C THR A 42 4.60 9.46 13.58
N PRO A 43 3.40 9.93 13.21
CA PRO A 43 3.25 10.95 12.16
C PRO A 43 4.05 12.23 12.44
N SER A 44 4.34 12.56 13.70
CA SER A 44 5.17 13.71 14.04
C SER A 44 6.67 13.48 13.81
N SER A 45 7.15 12.23 13.76
CA SER A 45 8.57 11.90 13.52
C SER A 45 8.89 11.50 12.08
N ASP A 46 7.93 10.92 11.32
CA ASP A 46 8.13 10.51 9.92
C ASP A 46 7.07 11.14 8.97
N PRO A 47 7.47 12.00 8.01
CA PRO A 47 6.56 12.59 7.01
C PRO A 47 5.79 11.56 6.17
N SER A 48 6.35 10.36 5.98
CA SER A 48 5.70 9.25 5.28
C SER A 48 4.45 8.77 6.03
N LEU A 49 4.48 8.83 7.37
CA LEU A 49 3.34 8.49 8.22
C LEU A 49 2.30 9.62 8.23
N GLN A 50 2.69 10.89 8.09
CA GLN A 50 1.72 11.99 7.97
C GLN A 50 0.74 11.79 6.82
N ARG A 51 1.20 11.26 5.68
CA ARG A 51 0.31 10.92 4.55
C ARG A 51 -0.67 9.79 4.88
N LEU A 52 -0.30 8.89 5.79
CA LEU A 52 -1.16 7.77 6.21
C LEU A 52 -2.15 8.16 7.31
N PHE A 53 -1.83 9.19 8.09
CA PHE A 53 -2.64 9.73 9.18
C PHE A 53 -2.91 11.22 8.92
N PRO A 54 -3.73 11.56 7.90
CA PRO A 54 -4.02 12.95 7.62
C PRO A 54 -4.72 13.61 8.82
N PRO A 55 -4.40 14.87 9.13
CA PRO A 55 -5.05 15.60 10.21
C PRO A 55 -6.55 15.75 9.95
N ALA A 56 -7.32 15.99 11.01
CA ALA A 56 -8.69 16.44 10.84
C ALA A 56 -8.69 17.74 10.03
N ARG A 57 -9.56 17.84 9.03
CA ARG A 57 -9.80 19.13 8.36
C ARG A 57 -10.71 19.97 9.27
N THR A 58 -10.14 20.53 10.32
CA THR A 58 -10.76 21.51 11.23
C THR A 58 -9.78 22.65 11.47
N ASP A 59 -10.30 23.87 11.67
CA ASP A 59 -9.48 25.04 12.02
C ASP A 59 -9.34 25.21 13.55
N ASP A 60 -9.93 24.29 14.34
CA ASP A 60 -9.88 24.29 15.81
C ASP A 60 -8.76 23.36 16.34
N PRO A 61 -7.70 23.91 16.97
CA PRO A 61 -6.59 23.13 17.51
C PRO A 61 -6.98 22.13 18.61
N ILE A 62 -8.08 22.36 19.34
CA ILE A 62 -8.56 21.44 20.38
C ILE A 62 -9.29 20.25 19.74
N GLU A 63 -10.14 20.50 18.74
CA GLU A 63 -10.78 19.43 17.99
C GLU A 63 -9.76 18.58 17.23
N GLU A 64 -8.73 19.20 16.64
CA GLU A 64 -7.64 18.50 15.97
C GLU A 64 -6.92 17.55 16.95
N LEU A 65 -6.55 18.03 18.13
CA LEU A 65 -5.89 17.20 19.15
C LEU A 65 -6.78 16.04 19.65
N GLU A 66 -8.07 16.27 19.86
CA GLU A 66 -9.00 15.20 20.24
C GLU A 66 -9.18 14.16 19.14
N TYR A 67 -9.26 14.61 17.89
CA TYR A 67 -9.35 13.75 16.71
C TYR A 67 -8.10 12.90 16.57
N GLU A 68 -6.91 13.51 16.63
CA GLU A 68 -5.63 12.81 16.58
C GLU A 68 -5.55 11.70 17.62
N ARG A 69 -5.96 11.98 18.86
CA ARG A 69 -5.97 10.97 19.94
C ARG A 69 -6.95 9.83 19.71
N LYS A 70 -8.21 10.11 19.33
CA LYS A 70 -9.25 9.07 19.19
C LYS A 70 -9.12 8.28 17.88
N VAL A 71 -8.77 8.97 16.80
CA VAL A 71 -8.69 8.39 15.46
C VAL A 71 -7.33 7.74 15.22
N GLY A 72 -6.25 8.25 15.82
CA GLY A 72 -4.90 7.71 15.67
C GLY A 72 -4.82 6.22 16.00
N ASP A 73 -5.31 5.81 17.18
CA ASP A 73 -5.24 4.42 17.64
C ASP A 73 -6.11 3.47 16.80
N SER A 74 -7.33 3.89 16.48
CA SER A 74 -8.26 3.08 15.67
C SER A 74 -7.78 2.96 14.21
N LEU A 75 -7.22 4.02 13.64
CA LEU A 75 -6.63 4.02 12.30
C LEU A 75 -5.36 3.18 12.25
N LEU A 76 -4.50 3.26 13.28
CA LEU A 76 -3.32 2.41 13.39
C LEU A 76 -3.71 0.93 13.43
N ALA A 77 -4.68 0.56 14.27
CA ALA A 77 -5.19 -0.80 14.34
C ALA A 77 -5.73 -1.29 12.99
N ALA A 78 -6.50 -0.44 12.29
CA ALA A 78 -7.02 -0.75 10.96
C ALA A 78 -5.91 -0.97 9.92
N LYS A 79 -4.84 -0.16 9.93
CA LYS A 79 -3.68 -0.34 9.04
C LYS A 79 -2.93 -1.62 9.33
N LEU A 80 -2.69 -1.93 10.61
CA LEU A 80 -2.04 -3.18 11.01
C LEU A 80 -2.84 -4.41 10.59
N GLU A 81 -4.16 -4.37 10.71
CA GLU A 81 -5.05 -5.45 10.25
C GLU A 81 -5.00 -5.60 8.72
N GLN A 82 -5.02 -4.50 7.98
CA GLN A 82 -4.89 -4.53 6.52
C GLN A 82 -3.57 -5.17 6.06
N LEU A 83 -2.47 -4.92 6.77
CA LEU A 83 -1.18 -5.58 6.50
C LEU A 83 -1.22 -7.08 6.78
N THR A 84 -1.87 -7.49 7.87
CA THR A 84 -2.09 -8.91 8.18
C THR A 84 -2.90 -9.61 7.10
N ILE A 85 -3.95 -8.95 6.60
CA ILE A 85 -4.76 -9.45 5.48
C ILE A 85 -3.90 -9.54 4.21
N LEU A 86 -3.12 -8.51 3.86
CA LEU A 86 -2.25 -8.53 2.70
C LEU A 86 -1.27 -9.72 2.75
N GLU A 87 -0.60 -9.94 3.88
CA GLU A 87 0.32 -11.07 4.07
C GLU A 87 -0.39 -12.42 3.86
N ARG A 88 -1.62 -12.58 4.37
CA ARG A 88 -2.45 -13.77 4.15
C ARG A 88 -2.79 -13.93 2.67
N CYS A 89 -3.24 -12.86 2.02
CA CYS A 89 -3.70 -12.87 0.63
C CYS A 89 -2.58 -13.19 -0.36
N VAL A 90 -1.35 -12.74 -0.10
CA VAL A 90 -0.14 -13.09 -0.88
C VAL A 90 0.11 -14.61 -0.90
N GLY A 91 -0.29 -15.32 0.17
CA GLY A 91 -0.23 -16.78 0.25
C GLY A 91 -1.42 -17.49 -0.41
N SER A 92 -2.54 -16.80 -0.62
CA SER A 92 -3.78 -17.39 -1.14
C SER A 92 -3.82 -17.41 -2.67
N ARG A 93 -4.66 -18.30 -3.22
CA ARG A 93 -4.99 -18.35 -4.65
C ARG A 93 -6.35 -17.75 -4.97
N VAL A 94 -7.22 -17.67 -3.97
CA VAL A 94 -8.60 -17.19 -4.09
C VAL A 94 -8.85 -16.21 -2.96
N LEU A 95 -9.43 -15.06 -3.29
CA LEU A 95 -9.73 -13.98 -2.36
C LEU A 95 -11.22 -13.66 -2.41
N SER A 96 -11.75 -13.27 -1.26
CA SER A 96 -13.04 -12.60 -1.20
C SER A 96 -12.94 -11.15 -1.71
N GLU A 97 -14.08 -10.50 -1.90
CA GLU A 97 -14.13 -9.07 -2.21
C GLU A 97 -13.55 -8.22 -1.07
N GLU A 98 -13.82 -8.60 0.17
CA GLU A 98 -13.29 -7.92 1.36
C GLU A 98 -11.76 -8.02 1.44
N ASP A 99 -11.20 -9.19 1.11
CA ASP A 99 -9.75 -9.39 1.00
C ASP A 99 -9.13 -8.44 -0.03
N VAL A 100 -9.75 -8.33 -1.21
CA VAL A 100 -9.25 -7.44 -2.28
C VAL A 100 -9.29 -5.99 -1.83
N LEU A 101 -10.37 -5.54 -1.21
CA LEU A 101 -10.50 -4.19 -0.67
C LEU A 101 -9.45 -3.90 0.43
N ALA A 102 -9.17 -4.86 1.31
CA ALA A 102 -8.13 -4.72 2.32
C ALA A 102 -6.73 -4.65 1.68
N CYS A 103 -6.47 -5.48 0.67
CA CYS A 103 -5.22 -5.46 -0.09
C CYS A 103 -5.02 -4.14 -0.83
N MET A 104 -6.07 -3.58 -1.44
CA MET A 104 -6.02 -2.26 -2.09
C MET A 104 -5.57 -1.17 -1.11
N ARG A 105 -6.14 -1.15 0.10
CA ARG A 105 -5.76 -0.18 1.14
C ARG A 105 -4.30 -0.36 1.57
N ALA A 106 -3.88 -1.59 1.85
CA ALA A 106 -2.50 -1.89 2.23
C ALA A 106 -1.49 -1.54 1.13
N VAL A 107 -1.76 -1.91 -0.13
CA VAL A 107 -0.90 -1.60 -1.27
C VAL A 107 -0.82 -0.09 -1.51
N ASN A 108 -1.93 0.64 -1.37
CA ASN A 108 -1.94 2.09 -1.45
C ASN A 108 -1.07 2.73 -0.36
N ASP A 109 -1.20 2.29 0.89
CA ASP A 109 -0.40 2.82 2.00
C ASP A 109 1.10 2.59 1.78
N LEU A 110 1.49 1.40 1.32
CA LEU A 110 2.87 1.10 0.93
C LEU A 110 3.37 2.05 -0.17
N ARG A 111 2.58 2.25 -1.23
CA ARG A 111 2.89 3.18 -2.32
C ARG A 111 3.08 4.61 -1.81
N LEU A 112 2.23 5.07 -0.89
CA LEU A 112 2.30 6.43 -0.34
C LEU A 112 3.57 6.63 0.48
N VAL A 113 3.95 5.65 1.29
CA VAL A 113 5.18 5.71 2.08
C VAL A 113 6.42 5.78 1.18
N LEU A 114 6.51 4.90 0.18
CA LEU A 114 7.65 4.93 -0.75
C LEU A 114 7.69 6.22 -1.58
N GLY A 115 6.55 6.67 -2.08
CA GLY A 115 6.47 7.92 -2.86
C GLY A 115 6.89 9.14 -2.04
N THR A 116 6.57 9.17 -0.74
CA THR A 116 7.02 10.26 0.17
C THR A 116 8.52 10.24 0.38
N ARG A 117 9.10 9.06 0.65
CA ARG A 117 10.55 8.92 0.86
C ARG A 117 11.37 9.24 -0.39
N LEU A 118 10.82 8.97 -1.56
CA LEU A 118 11.45 9.30 -2.84
C LEU A 118 11.29 10.78 -3.23
N ASP A 119 10.35 11.51 -2.61
CA ASP A 119 9.85 12.80 -3.11
C ASP A 119 9.34 12.72 -4.56
N VAL A 120 8.64 11.62 -4.89
CA VAL A 120 8.05 11.42 -6.23
C VAL A 120 6.88 12.38 -6.45
N ARG A 121 6.87 13.00 -7.63
CA ARG A 121 5.82 13.88 -8.15
C ARG A 121 5.13 13.20 -9.32
N GLU A 122 4.02 13.77 -9.77
CA GLU A 122 3.25 13.25 -10.90
C GLU A 122 4.07 13.19 -12.20
N ASP A 123 5.04 14.09 -12.35
CA ASP A 123 5.93 14.24 -13.51
C ASP A 123 7.31 13.58 -13.33
N SER A 124 7.54 12.83 -12.24
CA SER A 124 8.83 12.20 -11.98
C SER A 124 9.17 11.11 -13.01
N ASP A 125 10.35 11.23 -13.63
CA ASP A 125 10.87 10.28 -14.61
C ASP A 125 11.81 9.23 -13.98
N PRO A 126 11.81 7.96 -14.43
CA PRO A 126 12.74 6.95 -13.94
C PRO A 126 14.23 7.34 -14.02
N SER A 127 14.61 8.22 -14.95
CA SER A 127 15.97 8.72 -15.10
C SER A 127 16.44 9.59 -13.92
N GLU A 128 15.52 10.22 -13.18
CA GLU A 128 15.82 11.02 -11.99
C GLU A 128 16.46 10.18 -10.88
N PHE A 129 16.16 8.88 -10.84
CA PHE A 129 16.66 7.94 -9.84
C PHE A 129 17.85 7.12 -10.34
N ALA A 130 18.24 7.26 -11.61
CA ALA A 130 19.25 6.43 -12.26
C ALA A 130 20.65 6.51 -11.63
N GLY A 131 20.98 7.65 -11.02
CA GLY A 131 22.28 7.90 -10.39
C GLY A 131 22.46 7.27 -9.01
N ASN A 132 21.41 6.71 -8.40
CA ASN A 132 21.48 6.09 -7.09
C ASN A 132 20.77 4.71 -7.11
N PRO A 133 21.50 3.59 -6.99
CA PRO A 133 20.93 2.24 -7.06
C PRO A 133 19.82 1.96 -6.03
N GLU A 134 19.95 2.49 -4.82
CA GLU A 134 18.94 2.32 -3.77
C GLU A 134 17.65 3.06 -4.14
N ARG A 135 17.77 4.35 -4.52
CA ARG A 135 16.61 5.15 -4.94
C ARG A 135 15.94 4.56 -6.18
N ARG A 136 16.71 4.08 -7.16
CA ARG A 136 16.18 3.35 -8.32
C ARG A 136 15.37 2.13 -7.89
N SER A 137 15.90 1.30 -6.99
CA SER A 137 15.20 0.10 -6.51
C SER A 137 13.91 0.45 -5.77
N THR A 138 13.94 1.50 -4.95
CA THR A 138 12.74 2.01 -4.27
C THR A 138 11.70 2.55 -5.27
N PHE A 139 12.13 3.23 -6.34
CA PHE A 139 11.25 3.71 -7.40
C PHE A 139 10.62 2.56 -8.19
N GLU A 140 11.39 1.53 -8.54
CA GLU A 140 10.87 0.33 -9.22
C GLU A 140 9.79 -0.37 -8.37
N LEU A 141 10.01 -0.46 -7.06
CA LEU A 141 9.01 -0.99 -6.13
C LEU A 141 7.77 -0.09 -6.05
N TYR A 142 7.95 1.23 -5.96
CA TYR A 142 6.84 2.20 -6.00
C TYR A 142 5.99 2.06 -7.28
N ALA A 143 6.64 1.93 -8.44
CA ALA A 143 5.99 1.74 -9.72
C ALA A 143 5.24 0.40 -9.79
N TYR A 144 5.85 -0.67 -9.26
CA TYR A 144 5.20 -1.97 -9.14
C TYR A 144 3.94 -1.92 -8.27
N LEU A 145 4.00 -1.30 -7.08
CA LEU A 145 2.86 -1.17 -6.19
C LEU A 145 1.74 -0.31 -6.80
N SER A 146 2.11 0.72 -7.56
CA SER A 146 1.13 1.56 -8.27
C SER A 146 0.37 0.75 -9.33
N TRP A 147 1.09 -0.01 -10.16
CA TRP A 147 0.47 -0.92 -11.12
C TRP A 147 -0.38 -2.01 -10.44
N LEU A 148 0.07 -2.55 -9.31
CA LEU A 148 -0.67 -3.56 -8.57
C LEU A 148 -1.99 -3.00 -8.02
N LEU A 149 -1.97 -1.76 -7.52
CA LEU A 149 -3.17 -1.06 -7.05
C LEU A 149 -4.18 -0.86 -8.18
N GLU A 150 -3.72 -0.40 -9.36
CA GLU A 150 -4.55 -0.27 -10.55
C GLU A 150 -5.18 -1.62 -10.94
N SER A 151 -4.38 -2.69 -10.95
CA SER A 151 -4.85 -4.04 -11.26
C SER A 151 -5.94 -4.53 -10.29
N LEU A 152 -5.82 -4.19 -9.00
CA LEU A 152 -6.83 -4.49 -7.98
C LEU A 152 -8.14 -3.70 -8.22
N ILE A 153 -8.03 -2.42 -8.57
CA ILE A 153 -9.17 -1.55 -8.91
C ILE A 153 -9.90 -2.11 -10.14
N ASP A 154 -9.18 -2.41 -11.21
CA ASP A 154 -9.76 -2.90 -12.46
C ASP A 154 -10.52 -4.21 -12.28
N ALA A 155 -9.96 -5.12 -11.47
CA ALA A 155 -10.61 -6.38 -11.14
C ALA A 155 -11.92 -6.15 -10.38
N MET A 156 -11.95 -5.22 -9.41
CA MET A 156 -13.13 -4.85 -8.64
C MET A 156 -14.21 -4.17 -9.50
N SER A 157 -13.80 -3.29 -10.41
CA SER A 157 -14.71 -2.60 -11.34
C SER A 157 -15.24 -3.51 -12.45
N GLY A 158 -14.78 -4.76 -12.53
CA GLY A 158 -15.18 -5.71 -13.58
C GLY A 158 -14.65 -5.34 -14.97
N SER A 159 -13.63 -4.46 -15.03
CA SER A 159 -13.03 -3.96 -16.28
C SER A 159 -11.89 -4.86 -16.78
N GLY A 160 -11.88 -6.13 -16.38
CA GLY A 160 -10.78 -7.05 -16.66
C GLY A 160 -10.62 -7.31 -18.17
N SER A 161 -9.53 -6.79 -18.75
CA SER A 161 -9.01 -7.19 -20.07
C SER A 161 -8.46 -8.62 -20.07
#